data_AF-A0A7C1U7F5-F1
#
_entry.id   AF-A0A7C1U7F5-F1
#
_cell.length_a   1.000
_cell.length_b   1.000
_cell.length_c   1.000
_cell.angle_alpha   90.00
_cell.angle_beta   90.00
_cell.angle_gamma   90.00
#
_symmetry.space_group_name_H-M   'P 1'
#
loop_
_entity.id
_entity.type
_entity.pdbx_description
1 polymer ?
#
loop_
_entity_poly.entity_id
_entity_poly.type
_entity_poly.pdbx_seq_one_letter_code
_entity_poly.pdbx_strand_id
1 'polypeptide(L)'
;MSIKWNENPRFWRGRGRMAFPRFEAWRSDEYAEGRWCLDMFERPFARPISVRRLPSLEAAMKFAEGLLAEFVYTPDGDLPVTADRDEEQTYIPAPAGIQPQFG
;
A
#
# COMPACT_ATOMS: atom_id res chain seq x y z
N MET A 1 -16.96 9.01 1.23
CA MET A 1 -17.17 7.76 2.01
C MET A 1 -16.47 7.92 3.35
N SER A 2 -17.03 7.44 4.46
CA SER A 2 -16.36 7.52 5.78
C SER A 2 -15.79 6.17 6.19
N ILE A 3 -14.60 6.17 6.81
CA ILE A 3 -13.97 4.99 7.37
C ILE A 3 -14.40 4.85 8.83
N LYS A 4 -14.86 3.65 9.20
CA LYS A 4 -15.09 3.30 10.61
C LYS A 4 -13.81 2.76 11.20
N TRP A 5 -13.31 3.42 12.24
CA TRP A 5 -12.11 3.03 12.96
C TRP A 5 -12.45 2.31 14.26
N ASN A 6 -11.72 1.23 14.55
CA ASN A 6 -11.80 0.53 15.82
C ASN A 6 -10.40 0.25 16.33
N GLU A 7 -10.14 0.57 17.58
CA GLU A 7 -8.86 0.29 18.24
C GLU A 7 -8.76 -1.21 18.58
N ASN A 8 -7.60 -1.80 18.31
CA ASN A 8 -7.18 -3.09 18.83
C ASN A 8 -5.87 -2.89 19.61
N PRO A 9 -5.44 -3.86 20.45
CA PRO A 9 -4.25 -3.71 21.30
C PRO A 9 -2.93 -3.40 20.57
N ARG A 10 -2.88 -3.61 19.24
CA ARG A 10 -1.67 -3.39 18.43
C ARG A 10 -1.81 -2.29 17.36
N PHE A 11 -3.04 -2.00 16.94
CA PHE A 11 -3.30 -1.11 15.81
C PHE A 11 -4.74 -0.63 15.79
N TRP A 12 -4.95 0.48 15.09
CA TRP A 12 -6.24 1.04 14.75
C TRP A 12 -6.69 0.49 13.41
N ARG A 13 -7.85 -0.15 13.37
CA ARG A 13 -8.37 -0.79 12.16
C ARG A 13 -9.47 0.05 11.53
N GLY A 14 -9.20 0.56 10.34
CA GLY A 14 -10.13 1.31 9.51
C GLY A 14 -10.81 0.40 8.47
N ARG A 15 -12.13 0.46 8.38
CA ARG A 15 -12.91 -0.23 7.32
C ARG A 15 -13.93 0.70 6.70
N GLY A 16 -14.05 0.65 5.37
CA GLY A 16 -15.16 1.24 4.65
C GLY A 16 -16.44 0.41 4.77
N ARG A 17 -17.38 0.62 3.85
CA ARG A 17 -18.62 -0.18 3.75
C ARG A 17 -18.31 -1.65 3.41
N MET A 18 -17.32 -1.86 2.55
CA MET A 18 -16.86 -3.18 2.13
C MET A 18 -15.76 -3.70 3.07
N ALA A 19 -15.52 -5.01 3.06
CA ALA A 19 -14.45 -5.61 3.85
C ALA A 19 -13.05 -5.11 3.44
N PHE A 20 -12.91 -4.72 2.16
CA PHE A 20 -11.70 -4.16 1.56
C PHE A 20 -12.03 -2.92 0.70
N PRO A 21 -11.10 -1.96 0.52
CA PRO A 21 -9.78 -1.94 1.16
C PRO A 21 -9.87 -1.75 2.69
N ARG A 22 -8.98 -2.44 3.41
CA ARG A 22 -8.86 -2.38 4.87
C ARG A 22 -7.61 -1.59 5.23
N PHE A 23 -7.72 -0.74 6.24
CA PHE A 23 -6.61 0.07 6.73
C PHE A 23 -6.21 -0.35 8.14
N GLU A 24 -4.92 -0.37 8.42
CA GLU A 24 -4.36 -0.62 9.75
C GLU A 24 -3.32 0.45 10.08
N ALA A 25 -3.61 1.29 11.07
CA ALA A 25 -2.70 2.31 11.55
C ALA A 25 -2.05 1.87 12.87
N TRP A 26 -0.72 1.88 12.91
CA TRP A 26 0.05 1.38 14.05
C TRP A 26 1.24 2.29 14.35
N ARG A 27 1.74 2.25 15.59
CA ARG A 27 2.95 2.95 15.99
C ARG A 27 4.14 2.03 15.74
N SER A 28 5.16 2.56 15.07
CA SER A 28 6.40 1.81 14.87
C SER A 28 7.33 2.01 16.05
N ASP A 29 7.82 0.90 16.61
CA ASP A 29 8.85 0.90 17.64
C ASP A 29 10.25 1.20 17.05
N GLU A 30 10.42 1.05 15.73
CA GLU A 30 11.69 1.29 15.04
C GLU A 30 11.97 2.78 14.82
N TYR A 31 10.92 3.60 14.73
CA TYR A 31 11.06 5.04 14.57
C TYR A 31 11.05 5.69 15.95
N ALA A 32 12.22 6.15 16.39
CA ALA A 32 12.32 7.09 17.49
C ALA A 32 11.31 8.23 17.24
N GLU A 33 10.46 8.50 18.24
CA GLU A 33 9.41 9.53 18.26
C GLU A 33 8.05 9.14 17.64
N GLY A 34 7.42 8.07 18.15
CA GLY A 34 5.95 7.95 18.12
C GLY A 34 5.29 8.04 16.74
N ARG A 35 6.04 7.70 15.69
CA ARG A 35 5.59 7.86 14.31
C ARG A 35 4.57 6.78 13.99
N TRP A 36 3.54 7.21 13.27
CA TRP A 36 2.49 6.32 12.82
C TRP A 36 2.84 5.76 11.45
N CYS A 37 2.44 4.51 11.23
CA CYS A 37 2.45 3.85 9.94
C CYS A 37 1.01 3.50 9.59
N LEU A 38 0.74 3.39 8.30
CA LEU A 38 -0.56 3.03 7.76
C LEU A 38 -0.36 1.94 6.71
N ASP A 39 -0.98 0.79 6.94
CA ASP A 39 -1.05 -0.28 5.96
C ASP A 39 -2.42 -0.31 5.30
N MET A 40 -2.46 -0.48 3.98
CA MET A 40 -3.66 -0.75 3.19
C MET A 40 -3.61 -2.17 2.64
N PHE A 41 -4.72 -2.89 2.79
CA PHE A 41 -4.92 -4.21 2.22
C PHE A 41 -6.04 -4.12 1.20
N GLU A 42 -5.80 -4.55 -0.04
CA GLU A 42 -6.79 -4.46 -1.13
C GLU A 42 -7.67 -5.71 -1.26
N ARG A 43 -7.19 -6.86 -0.79
CA ARG A 43 -7.90 -8.15 -0.83
C ARG A 43 -7.42 -9.07 0.29
N PRO A 44 -8.15 -10.18 0.59
CA PRO A 44 -7.70 -11.16 1.57
C PRO A 44 -6.28 -11.66 1.23
N PHE A 45 -5.43 -11.78 2.27
CA PHE A 45 -4.06 -12.28 2.17
C PHE A 45 -3.09 -11.49 1.26
N ALA A 46 -3.49 -10.32 0.76
CA ALA A 46 -2.58 -9.42 0.05
C ALA A 46 -1.46 -8.95 1.00
N ARG A 47 -0.29 -8.70 0.41
CA ARG A 47 0.75 -7.94 1.11
C ARG A 47 0.24 -6.51 1.33
N PRO A 48 0.54 -5.90 2.49
CA PRO A 48 0.13 -4.53 2.74
C PRO A 48 0.87 -3.56 1.82
N ILE A 49 0.17 -2.54 1.36
CA ILE A 49 0.77 -1.32 0.83
C ILE A 49 0.98 -0.39 2.01
N SER A 50 2.24 -0.13 2.37
CA SER A 50 2.60 0.57 3.59
C SER A 50 3.04 2.01 3.33
N VAL A 51 2.43 2.95 4.05
CA VAL A 51 2.91 4.32 4.19
C VAL A 51 3.53 4.47 5.56
N ARG A 52 4.80 4.89 5.60
CA ARG A 52 5.56 5.05 6.84
C ARG A 52 5.73 6.53 7.18
N ARG A 53 5.93 6.81 8.48
CA ARG A 53 6.30 8.14 9.02
C ARG A 53 5.19 9.19 8.94
N LEU A 54 3.98 8.82 9.33
CA LEU A 54 2.89 9.76 9.56
C LEU A 54 3.04 10.41 10.96
N PRO A 55 2.80 11.71 11.09
CA PRO A 55 3.08 12.44 12.33
C PRO A 55 2.10 12.14 13.47
N SER A 56 0.91 11.61 13.17
CA SER A 56 -0.11 11.31 14.16
C SER A 56 -1.11 10.26 13.65
N LEU A 57 -1.92 9.71 14.56
CA LEU A 57 -3.07 8.86 14.20
C LEU A 57 -4.06 9.61 13.32
N GLU A 58 -4.37 10.87 13.64
CA GLU A 58 -5.29 11.69 12.86
C GLU A 58 -4.78 11.88 11.42
N ALA A 59 -3.48 12.11 11.25
CA ALA A 59 -2.87 12.20 9.92
C ALA A 59 -3.00 10.87 9.16
N ALA A 60 -2.81 9.73 9.83
CA ALA A 60 -3.01 8.41 9.22
C ALA A 60 -4.47 8.17 8.80
N MET A 61 -5.43 8.57 9.65
CA MET A 61 -6.85 8.46 9.34
C MET A 61 -7.25 9.33 8.14
N LYS A 62 -6.82 10.60 8.10
CA LYS A 62 -7.07 11.51 6.96
C LYS A 62 -6.44 10.99 5.68
N PHE A 63 -5.22 10.45 5.76
CA PHE A 63 -4.56 9.85 4.60
C PHE A 63 -5.35 8.65 4.05
N ALA A 64 -5.80 7.76 4.94
CA ALA A 64 -6.63 6.62 4.55
C ALA A 64 -7.96 7.04 3.92
N GLU A 65 -8.61 8.09 4.44
CA GLU A 65 -9.83 8.64 3.85
C GLU A 65 -9.60 9.20 2.44
N GLY A 66 -8.46 9.89 2.23
CA GLY A 66 -8.03 10.33 0.90
C GLY A 66 -7.83 9.16 -0.06
N LEU A 67 -7.04 8.16 0.36
CA LEU A 67 -6.82 6.94 -0.43
C LEU A 67 -8.13 6.24 -0.78
N LEU A 68 -9.07 6.13 0.16
CA LEU A 68 -10.37 5.51 -0.08
C LEU A 68 -11.20 6.26 -1.12
N ALA A 69 -11.07 7.59 -1.18
CA ALA A 69 -11.77 8.41 -2.16
C ALA A 69 -11.20 8.24 -3.58
N GLU A 70 -9.90 7.98 -3.69
CA GLU A 70 -9.23 7.65 -4.96
C GLU A 70 -9.42 6.19 -5.37
N PHE A 71 -9.78 5.31 -4.43
CA PHE A 71 -9.98 3.89 -4.69
C PHE A 71 -11.25 3.66 -5.52
N VAL A 72 -11.05 3.32 -6.80
CA VAL A 72 -12.13 2.95 -7.71
C VAL A 72 -12.62 1.55 -7.34
N TYR A 73 -13.79 1.47 -6.70
CA TYR A 73 -14.50 0.19 -6.55
C TYR A 73 -14.97 -0.26 -7.92
N THR A 74 -14.28 -1.24 -8.53
CA THR A 74 -14.86 -1.96 -9.65
C THR A 74 -16.03 -2.80 -9.13
N PRO A 75 -17.27 -2.59 -9.61
CA PRO A 75 -18.46 -3.25 -9.09
C PRO A 75 -18.51 -4.76 -9.41
N ASP A 76 -17.61 -5.26 -10.26
CA ASP A 76 -17.47 -6.68 -10.53
C ASP A 76 -16.44 -7.30 -9.60
N GLY A 77 -16.93 -8.18 -8.72
CA GLY A 77 -16.11 -9.01 -7.87
C GLY A 77 -15.33 -10.02 -8.70
N ASP A 78 -14.16 -9.63 -9.19
CA ASP A 78 -12.98 -10.49 -9.34
C ASP A 78 -11.81 -9.58 -9.73
N LEU A 79 -10.97 -9.30 -8.72
CA LEU A 79 -9.64 -8.69 -8.82
C LEU A 79 -9.60 -7.27 -9.43
N PRO A 80 -9.00 -6.27 -8.75
CA PRO A 80 -8.47 -5.13 -9.47
C PRO A 80 -7.35 -5.65 -10.37
N VAL A 81 -7.60 -5.69 -11.68
CA VAL A 81 -6.56 -5.64 -12.69
C VAL A 81 -5.80 -4.36 -12.39
N THR A 82 -4.55 -4.50 -11.95
CA THR A 82 -3.60 -3.40 -11.97
C THR A 82 -3.67 -2.82 -13.38
N ALA A 83 -4.23 -1.62 -13.51
CA ALA A 83 -3.99 -0.81 -14.69
C ALA A 83 -2.48 -0.64 -14.74
N ASP A 84 -1.84 -1.36 -15.67
CA ASP A 84 -0.47 -1.13 -16.10
C ASP A 84 -0.34 0.36 -16.38
N ARG A 85 0.22 1.08 -15.40
CA ARG A 85 0.77 2.40 -15.64
C ARG A 85 2.14 2.14 -16.24
N ASP A 86 2.20 2.22 -17.56
CA ASP A 86 3.38 2.51 -18.37
C ASP A 86 4.73 2.24 -17.68
N GLU A 87 5.23 1.02 -17.82
CA GLU A 87 6.67 0.82 -17.96
C GLU A 87 6.95 0.31 -19.37
N GLU A 88 6.82 1.22 -20.34
CA GLU A 88 7.68 1.22 -21.53
C GLU A 88 9.15 1.45 -21.07
N GLN A 89 9.70 0.55 -20.25
CA GLN A 89 11.13 0.40 -20.13
C GLN A 89 11.55 -0.53 -21.27
N THR A 90 11.89 0.09 -22.40
CA THR A 90 12.68 -0.55 -23.44
C THR A 90 13.99 -1.03 -22.81
N TYR A 91 14.02 -2.30 -22.37
CA TYR A 91 15.25 -2.97 -22.00
C TYR A 91 16.00 -3.25 -23.30
N ILE A 92 16.91 -2.36 -23.67
CA ILE A 92 17.96 -2.70 -24.65
C ILE A 92 18.98 -3.53 -23.89
N PRO A 93 19.09 -4.85 -24.11
CA PRO A 93 20.22 -5.60 -23.58
C PRO A 93 21.49 -5.03 -24.23
N ALA A 94 22.39 -4.48 -23.41
CA ALA A 94 23.75 -4.23 -23.83
C ALA A 94 24.36 -5.58 -24.26
N PRO A 95 25.02 -5.67 -25.44
CA PRO A 95 25.66 -6.91 -25.84
C PRO A 95 26.73 -7.29 -24.82
N ALA A 96 26.57 -8.49 -24.27
CA ALA A 96 27.53 -9.11 -23.37
C ALA A 96 28.93 -9.07 -23.99
N GLY A 97 29.90 -8.61 -23.21
CA GLY A 97 31.29 -8.51 -23.59
C GLY A 97 31.82 -9.80 -24.21
N ILE A 98 32.53 -9.64 -25.33
CA ILE A 98 33.38 -10.66 -25.92
C ILE A 98 34.45 -11.01 -24.87
N GLN A 99 34.38 -12.20 -24.29
CA GLN A 99 35.54 -12.77 -23.60
C GLN A 99 36.55 -13.21 -24.67
N PRO A 100 37.82 -12.78 -24.63
CA PRO A 100 38.85 -13.39 -25.47
C PRO A 100 39.14 -14.80 -24.94
N GLN A 101 38.83 -15.82 -25.73
CA GLN A 101 39.42 -17.13 -25.56
C GLN A 101 40.85 -17.09 -26.11
N PHE A 102 41.81 -17.45 -25.27
CA PHE A 102 43.15 -17.82 -25.70
C PHE A 102 43.07 -19.03 -26.62
N GLY A 103 43.72 -18.93 -27.78
CA GLY A 103 43.98 -19.98 -28.75
C GLY A 103 45.03 -19.52 -29.75
#